data_AF-A0A822B1P6-F1
#
_entry.id   AF-A0A822B1P6-F1
#
_cell.length_a   1.000
_cell.length_b   1.000
_cell.length_c   1.000
_cell.angle_alpha   90.00
_cell.angle_beta   90.00
_cell.angle_gamma   90.00
#
_symmetry.space_group_name_H-M   'P 1'
#
loop_
_entity.id
_entity.type
_entity.pdbx_description
1 polymer ?
#
loop_
_entity_poly.entity_id
_entity_poly.type
_entity_poly.pdbx_seq_one_letter_code
_entity_poly.pdbx_strand_id
1 'polypeptide(L)'
;MPPRRGGDGIFTIYASDVYSFSKILNDFTTVLTDNGQSPAKIFVPRSIQKIKDTEKVAFVKRVDLKIPEKRIADSLEGNAFNVENVIRLASEEKNQPTQTIKITFNDPQNRNIFLQTGLQIDSMHFIAEPGRQKSKPVQCYLCLKYNHVAKFCKTIQTNMCSMW
;
A
#
# COMPACT_ATOMS: atom_id res chain seq x y z
N MET A 1 -43.05 25.95 2.85
CA MET A 1 -42.58 24.55 2.97
C MET A 1 -41.33 24.55 3.83
N PRO A 2 -41.25 23.79 4.93
CA PRO A 2 -40.02 23.69 5.70
C PRO A 2 -38.99 22.84 4.93
N PRO A 3 -37.68 23.09 5.11
CA PRO A 3 -36.64 22.24 4.52
C PRO A 3 -36.74 20.84 5.14
N ARG A 4 -36.82 19.81 4.29
CA ARG A 4 -36.76 18.42 4.73
C ARG A 4 -35.41 18.19 5.39
N ARG A 5 -35.42 17.77 6.66
CA ARG A 5 -34.21 17.32 7.37
C ARG A 5 -33.61 16.17 6.56
N GLY A 6 -32.42 16.39 5.98
CA GLY A 6 -31.64 15.32 5.38
C GLY A 6 -31.29 14.31 6.47
N GLY A 7 -31.81 13.09 6.35
CA GLY A 7 -31.44 12.01 7.24
C GLY A 7 -30.05 11.51 6.87
N ASP A 8 -29.19 11.30 7.88
CA ASP A 8 -27.93 10.61 7.70
C ASP A 8 -28.19 9.20 7.16
N GLY A 9 -27.89 8.99 5.88
CA GLY A 9 -28.06 7.72 5.18
C GLY A 9 -26.73 6.99 5.01
N ILE A 10 -26.70 5.70 5.35
CA ILE A 10 -25.58 4.82 5.01
C ILE A 10 -25.88 4.20 3.64
N PHE A 11 -24.98 4.40 2.68
CA PHE A 11 -25.02 3.73 1.38
C PHE A 11 -23.70 3.00 1.15
N THR A 12 -23.78 1.82 0.52
CA THR A 12 -22.61 0.99 0.23
C THR A 12 -22.26 1.11 -1.24
N ILE A 13 -21.03 1.50 -1.54
CA ILE A 13 -20.50 1.56 -2.92
C ILE A 13 -19.81 0.23 -3.22
N TYR A 14 -20.21 -0.41 -4.30
CA TYR A 14 -19.55 -1.59 -4.84
C TYR A 14 -18.69 -1.19 -6.04
N ALA A 15 -17.47 -1.72 -6.09
CA ALA A 15 -16.55 -1.54 -7.21
C ALA A 15 -15.77 -2.83 -7.45
N SER A 16 -15.45 -3.11 -8.71
CA SER A 16 -14.67 -4.27 -9.13
C SER A 16 -13.20 -4.21 -8.66
N ASP A 17 -12.66 -3.00 -8.56
CA ASP A 17 -11.26 -2.74 -8.30
C ASP A 17 -11.06 -1.35 -7.66
N VAL A 18 -9.85 -1.10 -7.17
CA VAL A 18 -9.51 0.13 -6.42
C VAL A 18 -9.56 1.39 -7.28
N TYR A 19 -9.25 1.28 -8.57
CA TYR A 19 -9.29 2.40 -9.49
C TYR A 19 -10.74 2.83 -9.72
N SER A 20 -11.61 1.88 -10.06
CA SER A 20 -13.05 2.07 -10.20
C SER A 20 -13.67 2.62 -8.92
N PHE A 21 -13.28 2.08 -7.75
CA PHE A 21 -13.74 2.59 -6.46
C PHE A 21 -13.33 4.05 -6.23
N SER A 22 -12.07 4.40 -6.54
CA SER A 22 -11.55 5.76 -6.36
C SER A 22 -12.23 6.76 -7.28
N LYS A 23 -12.53 6.34 -8.52
CA LYS A 23 -13.27 7.15 -9.48
C LYS A 23 -14.70 7.44 -8.99
N ILE A 24 -15.43 6.39 -8.60
CA ILE A 24 -16.79 6.54 -8.06
C ILE A 24 -16.79 7.44 -6.83
N LEU A 25 -15.81 7.31 -5.94
CA LEU A 25 -15.67 8.17 -4.77
C LEU A 25 -15.47 9.63 -5.12
N ASN A 26 -14.57 9.92 -6.07
CA ASN A 26 -14.32 11.28 -6.51
C ASN A 26 -15.59 11.88 -7.13
N ASP A 27 -16.19 11.18 -8.09
CA ASP A 27 -17.42 11.59 -8.77
C ASP A 27 -18.55 11.86 -7.77
N PHE A 28 -18.71 10.97 -6.78
CA PHE A 28 -19.71 11.11 -5.73
C PHE A 28 -19.46 12.34 -4.85
N THR A 29 -18.20 12.61 -4.50
CA THR A 29 -17.82 13.80 -3.71
C THR A 29 -18.13 15.07 -4.49
N THR A 30 -17.86 15.10 -5.80
CA THR A 30 -18.21 16.23 -6.67
C THR A 30 -19.73 16.47 -6.68
N VAL A 31 -20.52 15.42 -6.92
CA VAL A 31 -21.99 15.52 -6.95
C VAL A 31 -22.57 16.03 -5.63
N LEU A 32 -22.04 15.60 -4.48
CA LEU A 32 -22.49 16.12 -3.19
C LEU A 32 -22.18 17.62 -3.04
N THR A 33 -20.98 18.03 -3.45
CA THR A 33 -20.54 19.42 -3.36
C THR A 33 -21.39 20.32 -4.27
N ASP A 34 -21.68 19.86 -5.48
CA ASP A 34 -22.53 20.56 -6.46
C ASP A 34 -23.98 20.72 -5.98
N ASN A 35 -24.46 19.79 -5.15
CA ASN A 35 -25.78 19.86 -4.52
C ASN A 35 -25.80 20.66 -3.20
N GLY A 36 -24.71 21.37 -2.87
CA GLY A 36 -24.60 22.20 -1.66
C GLY A 36 -24.57 21.41 -0.36
N GLN A 37 -24.30 20.10 -0.42
CA GLN A 37 -24.13 19.25 0.75
C GLN A 37 -22.69 19.42 1.28
N SER A 38 -22.52 19.35 2.60
CA SER A 38 -21.20 19.30 3.21
C SER A 38 -20.43 18.06 2.73
N PRO A 39 -19.10 18.14 2.51
CA PRO A 39 -18.32 17.02 2.02
C PRO A 39 -18.51 15.80 2.93
N ALA A 40 -18.99 14.70 2.35
CA ALA A 40 -19.23 13.48 3.09
C ALA A 40 -17.92 12.96 3.73
N LYS A 41 -17.98 12.56 4.99
CA LYS A 41 -16.88 11.83 5.64
C LYS A 41 -16.88 10.39 5.12
N ILE A 42 -16.10 10.14 4.07
CA ILE A 42 -15.99 8.84 3.44
C ILE A 42 -14.99 7.98 4.23
N PHE A 43 -15.45 6.88 4.81
CA PHE A 43 -14.60 5.90 5.46
C PHE A 43 -14.11 4.86 4.45
N VAL A 44 -12.85 4.98 4.03
CA VAL A 44 -12.23 4.00 3.13
C VAL A 44 -11.59 2.87 3.97
N PRO A 45 -11.92 1.60 3.72
CA PRO A 45 -11.28 0.48 4.40
C PRO A 45 -9.75 0.51 4.28
N ARG A 46 -9.04 0.19 5.37
CA ARG A 46 -7.55 0.15 5.39
C ARG A 46 -6.94 -0.75 4.32
N SER A 47 -7.65 -1.77 3.87
CA SER A 47 -7.22 -2.65 2.77
C SER A 47 -7.04 -1.88 1.47
N ILE A 48 -7.94 -0.94 1.15
CA ILE A 48 -7.88 -0.12 -0.07
C ILE A 48 -6.77 0.93 0.03
N GLN A 49 -6.61 1.54 1.22
CA GLN A 49 -5.50 2.47 1.48
C GLN A 49 -4.14 1.79 1.26
N LYS A 50 -3.97 0.58 1.79
CA LYS A 50 -2.75 -0.23 1.58
C LYS A 50 -2.49 -0.56 0.11
N ILE A 51 -3.50 -0.61 -0.75
CA ILE A 51 -3.32 -0.88 -2.19
C ILE A 51 -2.74 0.35 -2.89
N LYS A 52 -3.30 1.54 -2.61
CA LYS A 52 -2.77 2.82 -3.13
C LYS A 52 -1.32 3.06 -2.70
N ASP A 53 -0.97 2.69 -1.48
CA ASP A 53 0.41 2.84 -0.99
C ASP A 53 1.37 1.86 -1.69
N THR A 54 0.93 0.64 -2.02
CA THR A 54 1.78 -0.32 -2.77
C THR A 54 1.99 0.06 -4.24
N GLU A 55 1.09 0.84 -4.84
CA GLU A 55 1.26 1.35 -6.21
C GLU A 55 2.42 2.34 -6.32
N LYS A 56 2.77 2.99 -5.21
CA LYS A 56 3.90 3.92 -5.10
C LYS A 56 5.22 3.25 -4.74
N VAL A 57 5.24 1.93 -4.52
CA VAL A 57 6.44 1.21 -4.05
C VAL A 57 7.06 0.40 -5.17
N ALA A 58 8.39 0.45 -5.24
CA ALA A 58 9.23 -0.45 -6.02
C ALA A 58 10.32 -1.08 -5.15
N PHE A 59 10.82 -2.22 -5.60
CA PHE A 59 11.91 -2.96 -4.97
C PHE A 59 13.04 -3.15 -5.97
N VAL A 60 14.28 -2.99 -5.52
CA VAL A 60 15.48 -3.28 -6.32
C VAL A 60 16.31 -4.28 -5.56
N LYS A 61 16.68 -5.38 -6.21
CA LYS A 61 17.44 -6.49 -5.60
C LYS A 61 18.88 -6.47 -6.07
N ARG A 62 19.74 -7.18 -5.32
CA ARG A 62 21.17 -7.37 -5.61
C ARG A 62 21.99 -6.08 -5.60
N VAL A 63 21.54 -5.05 -4.87
CA VAL A 63 22.30 -3.82 -4.67
C VAL A 63 23.36 -4.06 -3.61
N ASP A 64 24.64 -3.82 -3.95
CA ASP A 64 25.77 -4.01 -3.05
C ASP A 64 25.52 -3.27 -1.71
N LEU A 65 25.86 -3.92 -0.60
CA LEU A 65 25.78 -3.38 0.75
C LEU A 65 26.71 -2.18 0.95
N LYS A 66 27.80 -2.09 0.15
CA LYS A 66 28.74 -0.96 0.19
C LYS A 66 28.13 0.35 -0.30
N ILE A 67 27.07 0.31 -1.11
CA ILE A 67 26.42 1.50 -1.64
C ILE A 67 25.47 2.05 -0.56
N PRO A 68 25.74 3.25 0.01
CA PRO A 68 24.88 3.82 1.04
C PRO A 68 23.56 4.32 0.45
N GLU A 69 22.49 4.28 1.24
CA GLU A 69 21.14 4.71 0.83
C GLU A 69 21.12 6.14 0.30
N LYS A 70 21.91 7.04 0.90
CA LYS A 70 22.06 8.42 0.44
C LYS A 70 22.53 8.49 -1.03
N ARG A 71 23.51 7.68 -1.41
CA ARG A 71 24.02 7.65 -2.79
C ARG A 71 22.98 7.14 -3.78
N ILE A 72 22.12 6.21 -3.33
CA ILE A 72 20.99 5.71 -4.10
C ILE A 72 19.96 6.81 -4.31
N ALA A 73 19.61 7.55 -3.25
CA ALA A 73 18.70 8.69 -3.32
C ALA A 73 19.22 9.79 -4.25
N ASP A 74 20.50 10.17 -4.10
CA ASP A 74 21.15 11.18 -4.96
C ASP A 74 21.09 10.77 -6.44
N SER A 75 21.27 9.48 -6.75
CA SER A 75 21.16 8.99 -8.14
C SER A 75 19.73 9.04 -8.67
N LEU A 76 18.74 8.74 -7.84
CA LEU A 76 17.33 8.81 -8.23
C LEU A 76 16.90 10.26 -8.52
N GLU A 77 17.29 11.20 -7.65
CA GLU A 77 17.05 12.63 -7.85
C GLU A 77 17.75 13.17 -9.10
N GLY A 78 19.01 12.76 -9.34
CA GLY A 78 19.76 13.12 -10.54
C GLY A 78 19.14 12.62 -11.86
N ASN A 79 18.36 11.52 -11.80
CA ASN A 79 17.60 10.98 -12.93
C ASN A 79 16.15 11.52 -12.99
N ALA A 80 15.87 12.62 -12.29
CA ALA A 80 14.56 13.27 -12.23
C ALA A 80 13.43 12.41 -11.63
N PHE A 81 13.74 11.38 -10.84
CA PHE A 81 12.73 10.63 -10.10
C PHE A 81 12.38 11.33 -8.79
N ASN A 82 11.10 11.65 -8.60
CA ASN A 82 10.61 12.21 -7.35
C ASN A 82 10.28 11.10 -6.34
N VAL A 83 11.20 10.86 -5.42
CA VAL A 83 11.11 9.82 -4.38
C VAL A 83 10.79 10.42 -3.00
N GLU A 84 9.94 9.73 -2.26
CA GLU A 84 9.58 10.06 -0.88
C GLU A 84 10.60 9.46 0.10
N ASN A 85 10.98 8.19 -0.14
CA ASN A 85 11.85 7.48 0.79
C ASN A 85 12.61 6.32 0.09
N VAL A 86 13.84 6.09 0.53
CA VAL A 86 14.71 5.00 0.09
C VAL A 86 15.20 4.26 1.33
N ILE A 87 14.84 2.99 1.47
CA ILE A 87 15.16 2.18 2.65
C ILE A 87 15.77 0.86 2.22
N ARG A 88 16.91 0.47 2.80
CA ARG A 88 17.44 -0.88 2.66
C ARG A 88 16.72 -1.81 3.63
N LEU A 89 16.19 -2.91 3.10
CA LEU A 89 15.48 -3.89 3.92
C LEU A 89 16.48 -4.63 4.81
N ALA A 90 16.09 -4.88 6.06
CA ALA A 90 16.81 -5.73 6.98
C ALA A 90 16.14 -7.11 7.11
N SER A 91 16.94 -8.15 7.37
CA SER A 91 16.42 -9.48 7.70
C SER A 91 15.72 -9.46 9.06
N GLU A 92 14.53 -10.06 9.15
CA GLU A 92 13.74 -10.12 10.39
C GLU A 92 14.45 -10.87 11.53
N GLU A 93 15.30 -11.85 11.21
CA GLU A 93 15.95 -12.70 12.21
C GLU A 93 17.17 -12.06 12.87
N LYS A 94 17.94 -11.28 12.11
CA LYS A 94 19.28 -10.80 12.53
C LYS A 94 19.42 -9.28 12.45
N ASN A 95 18.38 -8.57 12.00
CA ASN A 95 18.39 -7.13 11.74
C ASN A 95 19.57 -6.68 10.85
N GLN A 96 20.07 -7.59 10.00
CA GLN A 96 21.19 -7.32 9.10
C GLN A 96 20.67 -6.72 7.79
N PRO A 97 21.34 -5.70 7.24
CA PRO A 97 20.95 -5.10 5.97
C PRO A 97 21.06 -6.13 4.85
N THR A 98 20.07 -6.14 3.97
CA THR A 98 20.02 -7.02 2.81
C THR A 98 20.42 -6.27 1.54
N GLN A 99 20.62 -7.01 0.47
CA GLN A 99 20.85 -6.45 -0.87
C GLN A 99 19.55 -5.98 -1.55
N THR A 100 18.49 -5.74 -0.78
CA THR A 100 17.19 -5.31 -1.31
C THR A 100 16.88 -3.90 -0.81
N ILE A 101 16.57 -3.01 -1.74
CA ILE A 101 16.16 -1.64 -1.49
C ILE A 101 14.68 -1.52 -1.77
N LYS A 102 13.95 -0.89 -0.86
CA LYS A 102 12.59 -0.42 -1.05
C LYS A 102 12.64 1.07 -1.38
N ILE A 103 11.99 1.44 -2.47
CA ILE A 103 11.85 2.83 -2.91
C ILE A 103 10.36 3.18 -2.89
N THR A 104 10.02 4.26 -2.21
CA THR A 104 8.67 4.83 -2.19
C THR A 104 8.69 6.11 -3.01
N PHE A 105 7.80 6.21 -3.97
CA PHE A 105 7.66 7.37 -4.86
C PHE A 105 6.52 8.27 -4.40
N ASN A 106 6.62 9.57 -4.68
CA ASN A 106 5.52 10.50 -4.43
C ASN A 106 4.32 10.23 -5.35
N ASP A 107 4.59 9.77 -6.59
CA ASP A 107 3.62 9.54 -7.66
C ASP A 107 3.75 8.13 -8.27
N PRO A 108 2.65 7.36 -8.41
CA PRO A 108 2.64 6.09 -9.16
C PRO A 108 3.16 6.18 -10.60
N GLN A 109 3.02 7.32 -11.29
CA GLN A 109 3.54 7.48 -12.65
C GLN A 109 5.07 7.42 -12.69
N ASN A 110 5.73 8.15 -11.79
CA ASN A 110 7.19 8.09 -11.63
C ASN A 110 7.66 6.68 -11.31
N ARG A 111 6.93 5.96 -10.45
CA ARG A 111 7.20 4.56 -10.15
C ARG A 111 7.11 3.70 -11.42
N ASN A 112 6.12 3.89 -12.29
CA ASN A 112 5.97 3.10 -13.51
C ASN A 112 7.09 3.35 -14.52
N ILE A 113 7.51 4.62 -14.69
CA ILE A 113 8.67 4.97 -15.51
C ILE A 113 9.92 4.29 -14.93
N PHE A 114 10.12 4.39 -13.61
CA PHE A 114 11.24 3.76 -12.92
C PHE A 114 11.28 2.22 -13.10
N LEU A 115 10.12 1.55 -13.11
CA LEU A 115 10.06 0.11 -13.37
C LEU A 115 10.54 -0.27 -14.77
N GLN A 116 10.39 0.61 -15.75
CA GLN A 116 10.87 0.39 -17.12
C GLN A 116 12.36 0.70 -17.25
N THR A 117 12.83 1.74 -16.59
CA THR A 117 14.23 2.21 -16.71
C THR A 117 15.19 1.52 -15.75
N GLY A 118 14.70 1.05 -14.60
CA GLY A 118 15.51 0.49 -13.52
C GLY A 118 16.34 1.53 -12.75
N LEU A 119 17.14 1.04 -11.80
CA LEU A 119 18.07 1.85 -11.01
C LEU A 119 19.44 1.87 -11.67
N GLN A 120 20.01 3.05 -11.89
CA GLN A 120 21.37 3.21 -12.39
C GLN A 120 22.24 3.89 -11.32
N ILE A 121 23.37 3.27 -10.96
CA ILE A 121 24.33 3.82 -9.99
C ILE A 121 25.74 3.45 -10.45
N ASP A 122 26.64 4.44 -10.56
CA ASP A 122 28.06 4.24 -10.88
C ASP A 122 28.27 3.25 -12.05
N SER A 123 27.52 3.48 -13.14
CA SER A 123 27.50 2.64 -14.37
C SER A 123 26.96 1.21 -14.21
N MET A 124 26.45 0.83 -13.04
CA MET A 124 25.70 -0.40 -12.83
C MET A 124 24.20 -0.17 -13.05
N HIS A 125 23.53 -1.17 -13.62
CA HIS A 125 22.08 -1.16 -13.82
C HIS A 125 21.43 -2.30 -13.03
N PHE A 126 20.36 -1.97 -12.30
CA PHE A 126 19.60 -2.93 -11.52
C PHE A 126 18.13 -2.90 -11.92
N ILE A 127 17.57 -4.09 -12.09
CA ILE A 127 16.17 -4.28 -12.44
C ILE A 127 15.29 -3.93 -11.23
N ALA A 128 14.27 -3.12 -11.45
CA ALA A 128 13.27 -2.77 -10.47
C ALA A 128 12.03 -3.68 -10.60
N GLU A 129 11.46 -4.08 -9.47
CA GLU A 129 10.25 -4.87 -9.37
C GLU A 129 9.13 -4.05 -8.69
N PRO A 130 7.88 -4.13 -9.14
CA PRO A 130 6.77 -3.46 -8.46
C PRO A 130 6.55 -4.06 -7.07
N GLY A 131 6.16 -3.21 -6.12
CA GLY A 131 5.63 -3.70 -4.86
C GLY A 131 4.35 -4.50 -5.09
N ARG A 132 4.40 -5.81 -4.81
CA ARG A 132 3.23 -6.70 -4.89
C ARG A 132 2.69 -6.97 -3.49
N GLN A 133 1.39 -6.79 -3.29
CA GLN A 133 0.74 -7.40 -2.14
C GLN A 133 0.79 -8.92 -2.27
N LYS A 134 0.95 -9.63 -1.15
CA LYS A 134 0.72 -11.08 -1.12
C LYS A 134 -0.74 -11.33 -1.51
N SER A 135 -0.95 -11.79 -2.73
CA SER A 135 -2.29 -12.04 -3.31
C SER A 135 -3.00 -13.23 -2.67
N LYS A 136 -2.27 -14.09 -1.96
CA LYS A 136 -2.88 -15.19 -1.22
C LYS A 136 -3.39 -14.67 0.12
N PRO A 137 -4.72 -14.64 0.34
CA PRO A 137 -5.23 -14.38 1.68
C PRO A 137 -4.64 -15.42 2.61
N VAL A 138 -4.06 -14.95 3.72
CA VAL A 138 -3.51 -15.86 4.72
C VAL A 138 -4.66 -16.70 5.27
N GLN A 139 -4.64 -17.98 4.98
CA GLN A 139 -5.58 -18.95 5.54
C GLN A 139 -5.01 -19.46 6.87
N CYS A 140 -5.81 -19.33 7.92
CA CYS A 140 -5.48 -19.90 9.20
C CYS A 140 -5.58 -21.43 9.10
N TYR A 141 -4.49 -22.16 9.33
CA TYR A 141 -4.52 -23.63 9.29
C TYR A 141 -5.32 -24.26 10.44
N LEU A 142 -5.66 -23.49 11.49
CA LEU A 142 -6.44 -24.00 12.63
C LEU A 142 -7.95 -24.01 12.37
N CYS A 143 -8.49 -22.91 11.83
CA CYS A 143 -9.94 -22.78 11.60
C CYS A 143 -10.31 -22.73 10.12
N LEU A 144 -9.32 -22.81 9.22
CA LEU A 144 -9.46 -22.76 7.76
C LEU A 144 -10.10 -21.49 7.21
N LYS A 145 -10.31 -20.46 8.05
CA LYS A 145 -10.83 -19.14 7.64
C LYS A 145 -9.69 -18.20 7.22
N TYR A 146 -10.02 -17.27 6.33
CA TYR A 146 -9.08 -16.29 5.76
C TYR A 146 -8.86 -15.07 6.69
N ASN A 147 -7.87 -14.24 6.34
CA ASN A 147 -7.57 -12.93 6.93
C ASN A 147 -7.05 -12.92 8.38
N HIS A 148 -6.53 -14.04 8.89
CA HIS A 148 -5.76 -14.08 10.13
C HIS A 148 -4.75 -15.24 10.13
N VAL A 149 -3.65 -15.09 10.86
CA VAL A 149 -2.71 -16.18 11.14
C VAL A 149 -3.17 -16.99 12.35
N ALA A 150 -2.73 -18.24 12.45
CA ALA A 150 -3.06 -19.14 13.56
C ALA A 150 -2.79 -18.53 14.95
N LYS A 151 -1.72 -17.74 15.10
CA LYS A 151 -1.38 -17.01 16.33
C LYS A 151 -2.50 -16.09 16.85
N PHE A 152 -3.37 -15.59 15.97
CA PHE A 152 -4.48 -14.69 16.32
C PHE A 152 -5.85 -15.36 16.08
N CYS A 153 -5.91 -16.69 16.07
CA CYS A 153 -7.17 -17.42 15.86
C CYS A 153 -8.05 -17.35 17.13
N LYS A 154 -9.16 -16.59 17.04
CA LYS A 154 -10.12 -16.44 18.15
C LYS A 154 -10.80 -17.74 18.57
N THR A 155 -10.87 -18.73 17.68
CA THR A 155 -11.51 -20.03 17.94
C THR A 155 -10.78 -20.84 19.03
N ILE A 156 -9.45 -20.65 19.18
CA ILE A 156 -8.67 -21.30 20.24
C ILE A 156 -8.64 -20.46 21.53
N GLN A 157 -8.64 -19.13 21.43
CA GLN A 157 -8.63 -18.26 22.62
C GLN A 157 -9.84 -18.51 23.53
N THR A 158 -11.00 -18.90 22.97
CA THR A 158 -12.17 -19.34 23.75
C THR A 158 -12.01 -20.71 24.39
N ASN A 159 -11.22 -21.62 23.81
CA ASN A 159 -11.08 -23.00 24.31
C ASN A 159 -9.95 -23.18 25.34
N MET A 160 -9.09 -22.18 25.54
CA MET A 160 -8.08 -22.20 26.61
C MET A 160 -8.56 -21.54 27.92
N CYS A 161 -9.75 -20.91 27.93
CA CYS A 161 -10.31 -20.24 29.11
C CYS A 161 -11.46 -21.03 29.77
N SER A 162 -11.52 -22.35 29.57
CA SER A 162 -12.52 -23.24 30.20
C SER A 162 -11.87 -24.50 30.81
N MET A 163 -10.65 -24.38 31.32
CA MET A 163 -10.05 -25.37 32.22
C MET A 163 -9.37 -24.66 33.40
N TRP A 164 -10.17 -23.94 34.20
CA TRP A 164 -9.94 -23.69 35.63
C TRP A 164 -11.32 -23.63 36.28
#